data_AF-A0A4Q0SHC5-F1
#
_entry.id   AF-A0A4Q0SHC5-F1
#
_cell.length_a   1.000
_cell.length_b   1.000
_cell.length_c   1.000
_cell.angle_alpha   90.00
_cell.angle_beta   90.00
_cell.angle_gamma   90.00
#
_symmetry.space_group_name_H-M   'P 1'
#
loop_
_entity.id
_entity.type
_entity.pdbx_description
1 polymer ?
#
loop_
_entity_poly.entity_id
_entity_poly.type
_entity_poly.pdbx_seq_one_letter_code
_entity_poly.pdbx_strand_id
1 'polypeptide(L)' 'TSRADDAALRQRMRARAQERRRFGYRRLHVLLKREGYVINHKKLFRLYREERLAVRRRGGRK' A
#
# COMPACT_ATOMS: atom_id res chain seq x y z
N THR A 1 8.84 -1.73 -20.58
CA THR A 1 7.44 -1.25 -20.46
C THR A 1 6.97 -1.02 -19.01
N SER A 2 7.85 -0.84 -18.00
CA SER A 2 7.46 -1.02 -16.58
C SER A 2 7.66 0.21 -15.67
N ARG A 3 7.19 1.39 -16.07
CA ARG A 3 7.10 2.58 -15.19
C ARG A 3 5.69 3.17 -15.12
N ALA A 4 4.89 3.05 -16.17
CA ALA A 4 3.51 3.55 -16.20
C ALA A 4 2.57 2.75 -15.28
N ASP A 5 2.73 1.41 -15.25
CA ASP A 5 1.95 0.52 -14.36
C ASP A 5 2.14 0.82 -12.86
N ASP A 6 3.34 1.28 -12.49
CA ASP A 6 3.65 1.62 -11.10
C ASP A 6 2.87 2.87 -10.64
N ALA A 7 2.53 3.80 -11.54
CA ALA A 7 1.75 4.99 -11.18
C ALA A 7 0.29 4.63 -10.87
N ALA A 8 -0.35 3.83 -11.73
CA ALA A 8 -1.72 3.34 -11.51
C ALA A 8 -1.80 2.50 -10.22
N LEU A 9 -0.81 1.64 -10.00
CA LEU A 9 -0.72 0.84 -8.78
C LEU A 9 -0.57 1.70 -7.52
N ARG A 10 0.30 2.71 -7.53
CA ARG A 10 0.45 3.65 -6.41
C ARG A 10 -0.86 4.36 -6.09
N GLN A 11 -1.57 4.83 -7.11
CA GLN A 11 -2.85 5.53 -6.95
C GLN A 11 -3.91 4.60 -6.33
N ARG A 12 -4.01 3.36 -6.83
CA ARG A 12 -4.93 2.33 -6.31
C ARG A 12 -4.60 1.96 -4.87
N MET A 13 -3.32 1.76 -4.57
CA MET A 13 -2.82 1.45 -3.24
C MET A 13 -3.12 2.59 -2.26
N ARG A 14 -2.93 3.84 -2.67
CA ARG A 14 -3.25 5.04 -1.88
C ARG A 14 -4.75 5.16 -1.64
N ALA A 15 -5.58 4.97 -2.67
CA ALA A 15 -7.03 4.99 -2.53
C ALA A 15 -7.52 3.95 -1.51
N ARG A 16 -7.05 2.69 -1.61
CA ARG A 16 -7.38 1.61 -0.66
C ARG A 16 -6.84 1.86 0.75
N ALA A 17 -5.66 2.47 0.87
CA ALA A 17 -5.09 2.83 2.16
C ALA A 17 -5.86 3.98 2.84
N GLN A 18 -6.41 4.92 2.06
CA GLN A 18 -7.23 6.03 2.57
C GLN A 18 -8.65 5.60 2.92
N GLU A 19 -9.25 4.69 2.14
CA GLU A 19 -10.60 4.16 2.35
C GLU A 19 -10.76 3.51 3.74
N ARG A 20 -9.67 2.94 4.31
CA ARG A 20 -9.70 2.27 5.61
C ARG A 20 -8.53 2.73 6.48
N ARG A 21 -8.85 3.53 7.51
CA ARG A 21 -7.97 4.28 8.43
C ARG A 21 -6.70 3.58 8.96
N ARG A 22 -6.55 2.24 8.90
CA ARG A 22 -5.44 1.48 9.52
C ARG A 22 -5.08 0.17 8.79
N PHE A 23 -4.94 0.15 7.47
CA PHE A 23 -4.39 -1.04 6.80
C PHE A 23 -2.87 -1.00 6.66
N GLY A 24 -2.22 -2.04 7.19
CA GLY A 24 -0.81 -2.31 6.92
C GLY A 24 -0.60 -2.97 5.56
N TYR A 25 0.66 -2.99 5.09
CA TYR A 25 1.02 -3.52 3.76
C TYR A 25 0.53 -4.96 3.50
N ARG A 26 0.45 -5.82 4.53
CA ARG A 26 -0.08 -7.19 4.38
C ARG A 26 -1.56 -7.21 3.96
N ARG A 27 -2.40 -6.33 4.53
CA ARG A 27 -3.82 -6.24 4.13
C ARG A 27 -3.98 -5.64 2.74
N LEU A 28 -3.18 -4.62 2.42
CA LEU A 28 -3.12 -4.07 1.06
C LEU A 28 -2.73 -5.14 0.04
N HIS A 29 -1.77 -6.01 0.36
CA HIS A 29 -1.35 -7.09 -0.53
C HIS A 29 -2.50 -8.06 -0.84
N VAL A 30 -3.26 -8.48 0.16
CA VAL A 30 -4.40 -9.38 -0.02
C VAL A 30 -5.51 -8.71 -0.85
N LEU A 31 -5.80 -7.43 -0.60
CA LEU A 31 -6.81 -6.70 -1.37
C LEU A 31 -6.41 -6.52 -2.83
N LEU A 32 -5.15 -6.15 -3.08
CA LEU A 32 -4.62 -6.04 -4.44
C LEU A 32 -4.62 -7.40 -5.16
N LYS A 33 -4.29 -8.48 -4.44
CA LYS A 33 -4.38 -9.84 -5.00
C LYS A 33 -5.83 -10.22 -5.36
N ARG A 34 -6.82 -9.80 -4.57
CA ARG A 34 -8.25 -9.99 -4.88
C ARG A 34 -8.70 -9.18 -6.10
N GLU A 35 -8.11 -8.02 -6.33
CA GLU A 35 -8.33 -7.22 -7.54
C GLU A 35 -7.57 -7.76 -8.77
N GLY A 36 -6.81 -8.85 -8.65
CA GLY A 36 -6.07 -9.46 -9.75
C GLY A 36 -4.65 -8.94 -9.93
N TYR A 37 -4.17 -8.04 -9.05
CA TYR A 37 -2.79 -7.56 -9.11
C TYR A 37 -1.81 -8.59 -8.55
N VAL A 38 -1.02 -9.21 -9.42
CA VAL A 38 0.04 -10.16 -9.04
C VAL A 38 1.34 -9.41 -8.76
N ILE A 39 1.44 -8.81 -7.57
CA ILE A 39 2.61 -8.03 -7.15
C ILE A 39 3.38 -8.77 -6.07
N ASN A 40 4.71 -8.78 -6.20
CA ASN A 40 5.58 -9.31 -5.16
C ASN A 40 5.45 -8.45 -3.88
N HIS A 41 5.26 -9.10 -2.74
CA HIS A 41 5.15 -8.45 -1.43
C HIS A 41 6.33 -7.52 -1.12
N LYS A 42 7.54 -7.81 -1.63
CA LYS A 42 8.72 -6.94 -1.49
C LYS A 42 8.54 -5.61 -2.23
N LYS A 43 8.01 -5.65 -3.46
CA LYS A 43 7.73 -4.46 -4.28
C LYS A 43 6.65 -3.60 -3.62
N LEU A 44 5.59 -4.24 -3.13
CA LEU A 44 4.53 -3.55 -2.40
C LEU A 44 5.06 -2.88 -1.13
N PHE A 45 5.91 -3.56 -0.35
CA PHE A 45 6.49 -2.98 0.85
C PHE A 45 7.36 -1.76 0.56
N ARG A 46 8.16 -1.80 -0.51
CA ARG A 46 8.96 -0.64 -0.96
C ARG A 46 8.06 0.54 -1.33
N LEU A 47 7.06 0.32 -2.19
CA LEU A 47 6.10 1.35 -2.59
C LEU A 47 5.31 1.89 -1.39
N TYR A 48 4.92 1.04 -0.45
CA TYR A 48 4.22 1.43 0.77
C TYR A 48 5.06 2.33 1.67
N ARG A 49 6.38 2.09 1.74
CA ARG A 49 7.32 2.98 2.45
C ARG A 49 7.54 4.30 1.70
N GLU A 50 7.71 4.24 0.37
CA GLU A 50 7.87 5.43 -0.48
C GLU A 50 6.66 6.36 -0.39
N GLU A 51 5.44 5.81 -0.45
CA GLU A 51 4.18 6.55 -0.35
C GLU A 51 3.86 7.01 1.10
N ARG A 52 4.76 6.78 2.07
CA ARG A 52 4.60 7.09 3.50
C ARG A 52 3.26 6.63 4.10
N LEU A 53 2.69 5.55 3.56
CA LEU A 53 1.44 4.95 4.03
C LEU A 53 1.59 4.20 5.35
N ALA A 54 2.83 4.07 5.84
CA ALA A 54 3.11 3.53 7.16
C ALA A 54 2.32 4.29 8.23
N VAL A 55 1.40 3.57 8.87
CA VAL A 55 0.64 4.06 10.03
C VAL A 55 1.65 4.52 11.08
N ARG A 56 1.77 5.85 11.25
CA ARG A 56 2.57 6.41 12.34
C ARG A 56 2.00 5.89 13.65
N ARG A 57 2.84 5.26 14.45
CA ARG A 57 2.51 4.95 15.85
C ARG A 57 2.18 6.29 16.51
N ARG A 58 0.92 6.47 16.92
CA ARG A 58 0.52 7.61 17.74
C ARG A 58 1.35 7.49 19.02
N GLY A 59 2.15 8.51 19.32
CA GLY A 59 2.96 8.55 20.53
C GLY A 59 2.07 8.18 21.72
N GLY A 60 2.51 7.22 22.51
CA GLY A 60 1.81 6.83 23.73
C GLY A 60 1.50 8.09 24.53
N ARG A 61 0.24 8.21 24.95
CA ARG A 61 -0.16 9.28 25.87
C ARG A 61 0.72 9.13 27.12
N LYS A 62 1.39 10.22 27.50
CA LYS A 62 2.13 10.34 28.75
C LYS A 62 1.22 10.01 29.93
#